data_AF-A0A242BLJ9-F1
#
_entry.id   AF-A0A242BLJ9-F1
#
_cell.length_a   1.000
_cell.length_b   1.000
_cell.length_c   1.000
_cell.angle_alpha   90.00
_cell.angle_beta   90.00
_cell.angle_gamma   90.00
#
_symmetry.space_group_name_H-M   'P 1'
#
loop_
_entity.id
_entity.type
_entity.pdbx_description
1 polymer ?
#
loop_
_entity_poly.entity_id
_entity_poly.type
_entity_poly.pdbx_seq_one_letter_code
_entity_poly.pdbx_strand_id
1 'polypeptide(L)'
;MVKVEVKHLTKIFGKKTQAALDMMNDHQPKTEILKKTGATVGVYDVNFDVKEGEIFVIMGLSGSGKSTLIRLLNRLIEPTSGSIYIDGEDVSKLSKEELREVRRHKINMVFQNFGLFPHRTILENTEYGLEVRGVPKEERQEKAEKALENSSLLSFKDQYPNQLSGGMQQRVGLARALANDPEILLMDEAFSALDPLIRREMQDELLDLQANVQKTIIFITHDLNEALRIGDRIALMKDGEIMQIGTGEEILTNPANDYVREFVEEVDRSKVLTAQNIMVPALTTNIESDGPNVALTRMRNEEVSMLMAVDRKRHLKGIITADQALEARKQKRPLIDFLDENVTVIGKDMVVSDIFNIIYDSPTPLAVVEDGKLKGVVIRGSVIEALAETSEVSEHE
;
A
#
# COMPACT_ATOMS: atom_id res chain seq x y z
N MET A 1 -13.47 6.29 7.43
CA MET A 1 -13.37 6.60 8.89
C MET A 1 -12.31 5.68 9.48
N VAL A 2 -11.84 5.90 10.71
CA VAL A 2 -10.90 4.95 11.36
C VAL A 2 -11.67 3.70 11.78
N LYS A 3 -11.25 2.53 11.29
CA LYS A 3 -11.84 1.22 11.60
C LYS A 3 -11.15 0.55 12.79
N VAL A 4 -9.82 0.61 12.81
CA VAL A 4 -8.97 0.07 13.87
C VAL A 4 -8.04 1.17 14.37
N GLU A 5 -7.96 1.34 15.68
CA GLU A 5 -7.04 2.28 16.32
C GLU A 5 -6.24 1.55 17.40
N VAL A 6 -4.93 1.72 17.39
CA VAL A 6 -4.00 1.09 18.34
C VAL A 6 -3.29 2.19 19.11
N LYS A 7 -3.34 2.10 20.45
CA LYS A 7 -2.75 3.09 21.35
C LYS A 7 -1.84 2.44 22.38
N HIS A 8 -0.58 2.87 22.39
CA HIS A 8 0.47 2.45 23.33
C HIS A 8 0.59 0.93 23.50
N LEU A 9 0.35 0.19 22.42
CA LEU A 9 0.22 -1.26 22.49
C LEU A 9 1.59 -1.88 22.71
N THR A 10 1.70 -2.65 23.79
CA THR A 10 2.96 -3.26 24.21
C THR A 10 2.77 -4.72 24.56
N LYS A 11 3.76 -5.53 24.18
CA LYS A 11 3.82 -6.93 24.58
C LYS A 11 5.22 -7.34 25.05
N ILE A 12 5.28 -7.82 26.28
CA ILE A 12 6.49 -8.35 26.91
C ILE A 12 6.26 -9.84 27.22
N PHE A 13 7.24 -10.67 26.86
CA PHE A 13 7.29 -12.09 27.17
C PHE A 13 8.31 -12.35 28.29
N GLY A 14 8.06 -13.38 29.10
CA GLY A 14 8.94 -13.76 30.22
C GLY A 14 8.31 -13.50 31.58
N LYS A 15 9.11 -13.63 32.65
CA LYS A 15 8.62 -13.59 34.04
C LYS A 15 8.65 -12.19 34.67
N LYS A 16 9.64 -11.35 34.32
CA LYS A 16 9.85 -10.03 34.93
C LYS A 16 9.21 -8.91 34.09
N THR A 17 7.94 -9.07 33.73
CA THR A 17 7.24 -8.15 32.82
C THR A 17 7.08 -6.74 33.37
N GLN A 18 6.83 -6.58 34.68
CA GLN A 18 6.69 -5.24 35.27
C GLN A 18 7.99 -4.44 35.21
N ALA A 19 9.11 -5.03 35.65
CA ALA A 19 10.42 -4.35 35.59
C ALA A 19 10.83 -4.01 34.15
N ALA A 20 10.48 -4.87 33.18
CA ALA A 20 10.70 -4.59 31.77
C ALA A 20 9.80 -3.44 31.27
N LEU A 21 8.55 -3.38 31.72
CA LEU A 21 7.63 -2.29 31.39
C LEU A 21 8.11 -0.95 31.95
N ASP A 22 8.58 -0.92 33.19
CA ASP A 22 9.15 0.28 33.81
C ASP A 22 10.35 0.79 33.00
N MET A 23 11.25 -0.11 32.58
CA MET A 23 12.37 0.24 31.71
C MET A 23 11.95 0.73 30.32
N MET A 24 10.85 0.21 29.76
CA MET A 24 10.32 0.71 28.48
C MET A 24 9.76 2.13 28.62
N ASN A 25 9.10 2.45 29.74
CA ASN A 25 8.63 3.80 30.02
C ASN A 25 9.80 4.81 30.13
N ASP A 26 10.99 4.32 30.53
CA ASP A 26 12.24 5.08 30.53
C ASP A 26 12.97 5.06 29.16
N HIS A 27 12.28 4.65 28.08
CA HIS A 27 12.79 4.54 26.71
C HIS A 27 14.07 3.72 26.56
N GLN A 28 14.26 2.69 27.42
CA GLN A 28 15.41 1.81 27.31
C GLN A 28 15.30 0.91 26.07
N PRO A 29 16.40 0.65 25.35
CA PRO A 29 16.40 -0.27 24.22
C PRO A 29 16.02 -1.70 24.63
N LYS A 30 15.32 -2.42 23.74
CA LYS A 30 14.94 -3.83 23.91
C LYS A 30 16.10 -4.75 24.30
N THR A 31 17.28 -4.53 23.75
CA THR A 31 18.48 -5.32 24.04
C THR A 31 18.95 -5.17 25.49
N GLU A 32 18.86 -3.96 26.05
CA GLU A 32 19.19 -3.68 27.45
C GLU A 32 18.14 -4.23 28.41
N ILE A 33 16.85 -4.14 28.05
CA ILE A 33 15.76 -4.76 28.79
C ILE A 33 15.98 -6.27 28.89
N LEU A 34 16.29 -6.93 27.76
CA LEU A 34 16.57 -8.36 27.73
C LEU A 34 17.76 -8.74 28.62
N LYS A 35 18.88 -8.01 28.54
CA LYS A 35 20.07 -8.28 29.37
C LYS A 35 19.78 -8.15 30.87
N LYS A 36 19.05 -7.11 31.29
CA LYS A 36 18.81 -6.84 32.72
C LYS A 36 17.69 -7.68 33.31
N THR A 37 16.64 -7.95 32.55
CA THR A 37 15.42 -8.60 33.07
C THR A 37 15.25 -10.05 32.61
N GLY A 38 15.89 -10.44 31.52
CA GLY A 38 15.62 -11.71 30.82
C GLY A 38 14.26 -11.74 30.12
N ALA A 39 13.54 -10.61 30.04
CA ALA A 39 12.26 -10.50 29.37
C ALA A 39 12.44 -10.03 27.92
N THR A 40 11.71 -10.64 27.00
CA THR A 40 11.76 -10.31 25.58
C THR A 40 10.61 -9.37 25.24
N VAL A 41 10.93 -8.18 24.71
CA VAL A 41 9.92 -7.26 24.20
C VAL A 41 9.54 -7.66 22.77
N GLY A 42 8.28 -7.99 22.55
CA GLY A 42 7.75 -8.38 21.23
C GLY A 42 7.12 -7.22 20.47
N VAL A 43 6.51 -6.28 21.19
CA VAL A 43 5.91 -5.05 20.66
C VAL A 43 6.19 -3.94 21.66
N TYR A 44 6.65 -2.79 21.18
CA TYR A 44 7.16 -1.68 21.97
C TYR A 44 6.40 -0.40 21.63
N ASP A 45 5.50 0.02 22.52
CA ASP A 45 4.74 1.27 22.46
C ASP A 45 4.18 1.63 21.06
N VAL A 46 3.50 0.66 20.43
CA VAL A 46 3.01 0.81 19.07
C VAL A 46 1.73 1.64 19.02
N ASN A 47 1.70 2.61 18.10
CA ASN A 47 0.58 3.52 17.86
C ASN A 47 0.31 3.62 16.34
N PHE A 48 -0.91 3.34 15.90
CA PHE A 48 -1.33 3.54 14.51
C PHE A 48 -2.86 3.44 14.37
N ASP A 49 -3.35 3.89 13.22
CA ASP A 49 -4.74 3.74 12.80
C ASP A 49 -4.84 3.11 11.40
N VAL A 50 -5.91 2.34 11.20
CA VAL A 50 -6.30 1.75 9.92
C VAL A 50 -7.70 2.22 9.57
N LYS A 51 -7.85 2.77 8.38
CA LYS A 51 -9.10 3.27 7.84
C LYS A 51 -9.93 2.12 7.27
N GLU A 52 -11.23 2.33 7.27
CA GLU A 52 -12.16 1.41 6.63
C GLU A 52 -11.87 1.30 5.12
N GLY A 53 -11.81 0.07 4.62
CA GLY A 53 -11.51 -0.23 3.21
C GLY A 53 -10.04 -0.06 2.82
N GLU A 54 -9.14 0.17 3.78
CA GLU A 54 -7.70 0.28 3.56
C GLU A 54 -7.03 -1.10 3.61
N ILE A 55 -6.08 -1.34 2.71
CA ILE A 55 -5.06 -2.38 2.86
C ILE A 55 -3.85 -1.76 3.58
N PHE A 56 -3.76 -2.02 4.88
CA PHE A 56 -2.66 -1.57 5.72
C PHE A 56 -1.62 -2.67 5.87
N VAL A 57 -0.43 -2.44 5.32
CA VAL A 57 0.65 -3.42 5.31
C VAL A 57 1.59 -3.18 6.48
N ILE A 58 1.85 -4.19 7.30
CA ILE A 58 2.86 -4.18 8.35
C ILE A 58 4.07 -4.96 7.84
N MET A 59 5.20 -4.27 7.75
CA MET A 59 6.40 -4.77 7.12
C MET A 59 7.60 -4.72 8.06
N GLY A 60 8.59 -5.59 7.84
CA GLY A 60 9.85 -5.59 8.59
C GLY A 60 10.53 -6.95 8.56
N LEU A 61 11.74 -7.03 9.10
CA LEU A 61 12.52 -8.27 9.13
C LEU A 61 11.92 -9.33 10.08
N SER A 62 12.40 -10.57 9.95
CA SER A 62 12.07 -11.63 10.92
C SER A 62 12.45 -11.20 12.34
N GLY A 63 11.58 -11.48 13.32
CA GLY A 63 11.79 -11.09 14.71
C GLY A 63 11.47 -9.64 15.06
N SER A 64 11.01 -8.81 14.11
CA SER A 64 10.63 -7.42 14.38
C SER A 64 9.33 -7.26 15.17
N GLY A 65 8.54 -8.33 15.34
CA GLY A 65 7.32 -8.33 16.16
C GLY A 65 5.99 -8.31 15.39
N LYS A 66 6.00 -8.27 14.06
CA LYS A 66 4.80 -8.19 13.19
C LYS A 66 3.73 -9.23 13.53
N SER A 67 4.09 -10.51 13.51
CA SER A 67 3.15 -11.60 13.78
C SER A 67 2.71 -11.64 15.25
N THR A 68 3.42 -10.96 16.16
CA THR A 68 2.94 -10.74 17.53
C THR A 68 1.88 -9.64 17.52
N LEU A 69 2.13 -8.53 16.82
CA LEU A 69 1.21 -7.41 16.69
C LEU A 69 -0.14 -7.84 16.11
N ILE A 70 -0.18 -8.60 15.01
CA ILE A 70 -1.47 -9.07 14.44
C ILE A 70 -2.23 -10.02 15.38
N ARG A 71 -1.50 -10.82 16.17
CA ARG A 71 -2.10 -11.70 17.18
C ARG A 71 -2.61 -10.91 18.38
N LEU A 72 -2.04 -9.75 18.69
CA LEU A 72 -2.58 -8.81 19.68
C LEU A 72 -3.88 -8.18 19.17
N LEU A 73 -3.96 -7.80 17.89
CA LEU A 73 -5.19 -7.25 17.28
C LEU A 73 -6.37 -8.23 17.39
N ASN A 74 -6.11 -9.50 17.07
CA ASN A 74 -7.10 -10.56 17.27
C ASN A 74 -7.19 -11.02 18.74
N ARG A 75 -6.36 -10.49 19.64
CA ARG A 75 -6.21 -10.85 21.06
C ARG A 75 -5.98 -12.35 21.31
N LEU A 76 -5.37 -13.05 20.35
CA LEU A 76 -4.87 -14.43 20.52
C LEU A 76 -3.71 -14.46 21.51
N ILE A 77 -2.99 -13.34 21.61
CA ILE A 77 -2.05 -13.03 22.66
C ILE A 77 -2.64 -11.85 23.44
N GLU A 78 -2.64 -11.92 24.77
CA GLU A 78 -3.07 -10.80 25.60
C GLU A 78 -1.99 -9.69 25.60
N PRO A 79 -2.37 -8.42 25.41
CA PRO A 79 -1.43 -7.30 25.53
C PRO A 79 -0.89 -7.20 26.95
N THR A 80 0.34 -6.70 27.09
CA THR A 80 0.90 -6.35 28.40
C THR A 80 0.35 -4.99 28.86
N SER A 81 0.22 -4.04 27.94
CA SER A 81 -0.41 -2.74 28.14
C SER A 81 -0.88 -2.16 26.79
N GLY A 82 -1.59 -1.03 26.86
CA GLY A 82 -2.18 -0.36 25.71
C GLY A 82 -3.62 -0.79 25.43
N SER A 83 -4.22 -0.18 24.42
CA SER A 83 -5.61 -0.40 24.01
C SER A 83 -5.71 -0.62 22.51
N ILE A 84 -6.72 -1.39 22.10
CA ILE A 84 -7.04 -1.67 20.70
C ILE A 84 -8.52 -1.36 20.53
N TYR A 85 -8.84 -0.41 19.67
CA TYR A 85 -10.21 -0.02 19.38
C TYR A 85 -10.63 -0.55 18.01
N ILE A 86 -11.80 -1.16 17.93
CA ILE A 86 -12.44 -1.55 16.67
C ILE A 86 -13.84 -0.93 16.66
N ASP A 87 -14.15 -0.13 15.65
CA ASP A 87 -15.37 0.69 15.60
C ASP A 87 -15.54 1.59 16.85
N GLY A 88 -14.43 2.04 17.43
CA GLY A 88 -14.39 2.84 18.66
C GLY A 88 -14.57 2.04 19.96
N GLU A 89 -14.75 0.73 19.91
CA GLU A 89 -14.88 -0.15 21.10
C GLU A 89 -13.52 -0.75 21.50
N ASP A 90 -13.15 -0.62 22.78
CA ASP A 90 -11.86 -1.13 23.30
C ASP A 90 -11.86 -2.66 23.48
N VAL A 91 -11.39 -3.38 22.46
CA VAL A 91 -11.31 -4.84 22.38
C VAL A 91 -10.37 -5.44 23.44
N SER A 92 -9.40 -4.66 23.93
CA SER A 92 -8.44 -5.12 24.94
C SER A 92 -9.11 -5.41 26.30
N LYS A 93 -10.28 -4.83 26.56
CA LYS A 93 -11.00 -4.93 27.85
C LYS A 93 -12.22 -5.84 27.82
N LEU A 94 -12.59 -6.35 26.64
CA LEU A 94 -13.74 -7.23 26.48
C LEU A 94 -13.64 -8.50 27.31
N SER A 95 -14.78 -9.01 27.76
CA SER A 95 -14.89 -10.35 28.32
C SER A 95 -14.60 -11.42 27.26
N LYS A 96 -14.40 -12.66 27.70
CA LYS A 96 -14.17 -13.80 26.79
C LYS A 96 -15.36 -14.10 25.87
N GLU A 97 -16.56 -13.70 26.24
CA GLU A 97 -17.78 -13.91 25.43
C GLU A 97 -17.89 -12.83 24.37
N GLU A 98 -17.78 -11.56 24.75
CA GLU A 98 -17.77 -10.43 23.80
C GLU A 98 -16.63 -10.56 22.78
N LEU A 99 -15.42 -10.93 23.23
CA LEU A 99 -14.30 -11.16 22.32
C LEU A 99 -14.56 -12.30 21.33
N ARG A 100 -15.30 -13.34 21.74
CA ARG A 100 -15.70 -14.43 20.84
C ARG A 100 -16.68 -13.94 19.78
N GLU A 101 -17.60 -13.06 20.13
CA GLU A 101 -18.53 -12.46 19.17
C GLU A 101 -17.82 -11.53 18.19
N VAL A 102 -16.87 -10.71 18.64
CA VAL A 102 -16.01 -9.90 17.75
C VAL A 102 -15.25 -10.78 16.76
N ARG A 103 -14.64 -11.88 17.21
CA ARG A 103 -13.94 -12.84 16.34
C ARG A 103 -14.86 -13.61 15.42
N ARG A 104 -16.11 -13.84 15.85
CA ARG A 104 -17.09 -14.49 15.01
C ARG A 104 -17.52 -13.56 13.91
N HIS A 105 -17.84 -12.31 14.18
CA HIS A 105 -18.54 -11.45 13.22
C HIS A 105 -17.68 -10.42 12.50
N LYS A 106 -16.68 -9.84 13.18
CA LYS A 106 -15.93 -8.70 12.67
C LYS A 106 -14.56 -9.07 12.10
N ILE A 107 -13.82 -9.93 12.80
CA ILE A 107 -12.42 -10.22 12.47
C ILE A 107 -12.29 -11.62 11.90
N ASN A 108 -11.53 -11.78 10.81
CA ASN A 108 -11.02 -13.07 10.38
C ASN A 108 -9.50 -13.07 10.25
N MET A 109 -8.90 -14.24 10.44
CA MET A 109 -7.45 -14.40 10.36
C MET A 109 -7.05 -15.47 9.35
N VAL A 110 -6.14 -15.11 8.45
CA VAL A 110 -5.43 -16.00 7.53
C VAL A 110 -4.02 -16.19 8.07
N PHE A 111 -3.69 -17.44 8.40
CA PHE A 111 -2.37 -17.82 8.91
C PHE A 111 -1.41 -18.19 7.77
N GLN A 112 -0.12 -18.04 8.00
CA GLN A 112 0.96 -18.45 7.08
C GLN A 112 0.83 -19.89 6.56
N ASN A 113 0.45 -20.85 7.43
CA ASN A 113 0.24 -22.26 7.06
C ASN A 113 -1.23 -22.61 6.77
N PHE A 114 -2.08 -21.61 6.53
CA PHE A 114 -3.53 -21.66 6.26
C PHE A 114 -4.40 -22.35 7.30
N GLY A 115 -3.86 -23.19 8.20
CA GLY A 115 -4.59 -23.83 9.28
C GLY A 115 -5.81 -24.63 8.78
N LEU A 116 -5.70 -25.32 7.64
CA LEU A 116 -6.76 -26.21 7.17
C LEU A 116 -6.84 -27.44 8.06
N PHE A 117 -8.07 -27.87 8.37
CA PHE A 117 -8.33 -29.09 9.12
C PHE A 117 -8.13 -30.30 8.19
N PRO A 118 -7.15 -31.18 8.45
CA PRO A 118 -6.81 -32.28 7.55
C PRO A 118 -7.87 -33.39 7.53
N HIS A 119 -8.74 -33.43 8.54
CA HIS A 119 -9.80 -34.41 8.72
C HIS A 119 -11.17 -33.91 8.21
N ARG A 120 -11.21 -32.76 7.55
CA ARG A 120 -12.41 -32.18 6.94
C ARG A 120 -12.18 -31.96 5.46
N THR A 121 -13.25 -32.01 4.67
CA THR A 121 -13.19 -31.69 3.24
C THR A 121 -12.92 -30.20 3.01
N ILE A 122 -12.65 -29.81 1.76
CA ILE A 122 -12.47 -28.42 1.37
C ILE A 122 -13.74 -27.59 1.66
N LEU A 123 -14.92 -28.13 1.34
CA LEU A 123 -16.19 -27.50 1.64
C LEU A 123 -16.37 -27.29 3.16
N GLU A 124 -16.14 -28.34 3.95
CA GLU A 124 -16.27 -28.32 5.41
C GLU A 124 -15.27 -27.36 6.08
N ASN A 125 -14.07 -27.23 5.51
CA ASN A 125 -13.11 -26.22 5.93
C ASN A 125 -13.65 -24.82 5.66
N THR A 126 -14.19 -24.59 4.47
CA THR A 126 -14.67 -23.28 4.01
C THR A 126 -15.89 -22.81 4.80
N GLU A 127 -16.85 -23.69 5.09
CA GLU A 127 -18.06 -23.37 5.86
C GLU A 127 -17.84 -23.34 7.39
N TYR A 128 -16.65 -23.71 7.89
CA TYR A 128 -16.42 -23.89 9.33
C TYR A 128 -16.75 -22.66 10.18
N GLY A 129 -16.38 -21.47 9.72
CA GLY A 129 -16.70 -20.25 10.48
C GLY A 129 -18.20 -20.00 10.59
N LEU A 130 -18.96 -20.29 9.54
CA LEU A 130 -20.42 -20.20 9.52
C LEU A 130 -21.06 -21.29 10.39
N GLU A 131 -20.48 -22.50 10.42
CA GLU A 131 -20.86 -23.59 11.33
C GLU A 131 -20.78 -23.14 12.80
N VAL A 132 -19.65 -22.53 13.17
CA VAL A 132 -19.38 -22.06 14.55
C VAL A 132 -20.27 -20.88 14.95
N ARG A 133 -20.75 -20.09 13.97
CA ARG A 133 -21.77 -19.04 14.14
C ARG A 133 -23.20 -19.59 14.25
N GLY A 134 -23.42 -20.87 13.96
CA GLY A 134 -24.75 -21.49 13.98
C GLY A 134 -25.62 -21.18 12.76
N VAL A 135 -25.00 -20.81 11.63
CA VAL A 135 -25.72 -20.59 10.35
C VAL A 135 -26.30 -21.93 9.85
N PRO A 136 -27.55 -21.95 9.34
CA PRO A 136 -28.17 -23.17 8.81
C PRO A 136 -27.32 -23.84 7.73
N LYS A 137 -27.36 -25.18 7.67
CA LYS A 137 -26.49 -25.98 6.80
C LYS A 137 -26.56 -25.59 5.32
N GLU A 138 -27.76 -25.39 4.80
CA GLU A 138 -27.97 -25.05 3.39
C GLU A 138 -27.34 -23.68 3.06
N GLU A 139 -27.56 -22.68 3.91
CA GLU A 139 -27.02 -21.32 3.72
C GLU A 139 -25.49 -21.30 3.81
N ARG A 140 -24.90 -22.03 4.77
CA ARG A 140 -23.43 -22.08 4.88
C ARG A 140 -22.77 -22.83 3.74
N GLN A 141 -23.41 -23.87 3.21
CA GLN A 141 -22.93 -24.58 2.01
C GLN A 141 -22.98 -23.68 0.78
N GLU A 142 -24.08 -22.97 0.56
CA GLU A 142 -24.21 -22.03 -0.56
C GLU A 142 -23.12 -20.95 -0.53
N LYS A 143 -22.89 -20.33 0.63
CA LYS A 143 -21.83 -19.32 0.82
C LYS A 143 -20.44 -19.90 0.60
N ALA A 144 -20.19 -21.11 1.11
CA ALA A 144 -18.90 -21.77 0.94
C ALA A 144 -18.63 -22.18 -0.51
N GLU A 145 -19.64 -22.71 -1.22
CA GLU A 145 -19.53 -23.04 -2.64
C GLU A 145 -19.28 -21.80 -3.49
N LYS A 146 -19.98 -20.68 -3.23
CA LYS A 146 -19.72 -19.40 -3.89
C LYS A 146 -18.29 -18.90 -3.66
N ALA A 147 -17.78 -19.00 -2.43
CA ALA A 147 -16.40 -18.60 -2.12
C ALA A 147 -15.37 -19.50 -2.83
N LEU A 148 -15.65 -20.81 -2.93
CA LEU A 148 -14.81 -21.76 -3.68
C LEU A 148 -14.90 -21.55 -5.19
N GLU A 149 -16.06 -21.15 -5.71
CA GLU A 149 -16.26 -20.78 -7.12
C GLU A 149 -15.43 -19.55 -7.48
N ASN A 150 -15.50 -18.48 -6.67
CA ASN A 150 -14.67 -17.29 -6.84
C ASN A 150 -13.17 -17.60 -6.82
N SER A 151 -12.78 -18.65 -6.09
CA SER A 151 -11.37 -19.09 -5.99
C SER A 151 -11.02 -20.21 -6.99
N SER A 152 -11.88 -20.52 -7.96
CA SER A 152 -11.70 -21.59 -8.96
C SER A 152 -11.43 -22.99 -8.37
N LEU A 153 -12.00 -23.30 -7.20
CA LEU A 153 -11.79 -24.54 -6.45
C LEU A 153 -13.07 -25.36 -6.20
N LEU A 154 -14.22 -24.94 -6.71
CA LEU A 154 -15.50 -25.62 -6.48
C LEU A 154 -15.49 -27.10 -6.89
N SER A 155 -14.79 -27.45 -7.96
CA SER A 155 -14.64 -28.85 -8.43
C SER A 155 -13.87 -29.75 -7.47
N PHE A 156 -13.14 -29.18 -6.51
CA PHE A 156 -12.34 -29.88 -5.50
C PHE A 156 -13.01 -29.90 -4.12
N LYS A 157 -14.24 -29.41 -3.98
CA LYS A 157 -14.92 -29.20 -2.70
C LYS A 157 -15.01 -30.44 -1.80
N ASP A 158 -15.13 -31.63 -2.40
CA ASP A 158 -15.29 -32.91 -1.70
C ASP A 158 -13.95 -33.61 -1.39
N GLN A 159 -12.82 -33.00 -1.78
CA GLN A 159 -11.48 -33.52 -1.49
C GLN A 159 -10.98 -33.08 -0.11
N TYR A 160 -9.90 -33.68 0.34
CA TYR A 160 -9.19 -33.32 1.57
C TYR A 160 -7.96 -32.45 1.27
N PRO A 161 -7.52 -31.60 2.22
CA PRO A 161 -6.38 -30.71 2.01
C PRO A 161 -5.09 -31.39 1.52
N ASN A 162 -4.80 -32.60 1.99
CA ASN A 162 -3.61 -33.36 1.58
C ASN A 162 -3.63 -33.84 0.12
N GLN A 163 -4.77 -33.75 -0.57
CA GLN A 163 -4.92 -34.06 -1.99
C GLN A 163 -4.68 -32.84 -2.88
N LEU A 164 -4.54 -31.64 -2.29
CA LEU A 164 -4.35 -30.38 -2.98
C LEU A 164 -2.89 -29.93 -2.99
N SER A 165 -2.50 -29.20 -4.03
CA SER A 165 -1.23 -28.48 -4.04
C SER A 165 -1.20 -27.38 -2.97
N GLY A 166 -0.01 -26.93 -2.59
CA GLY A 166 0.15 -25.84 -1.62
C GLY A 166 -0.67 -24.61 -2.00
N GLY A 167 -0.55 -24.14 -3.26
CA GLY A 167 -1.31 -23.00 -3.80
C GLY A 167 -2.83 -23.17 -3.69
N MET A 168 -3.35 -24.37 -3.97
CA MET A 168 -4.79 -24.64 -3.83
C MET A 168 -5.22 -24.61 -2.36
N GLN A 169 -4.43 -25.18 -1.44
CA GLN A 169 -4.73 -25.08 0.00
C GLN A 169 -4.79 -23.62 0.47
N GLN A 170 -3.97 -22.74 -0.12
CA GLN A 170 -3.99 -21.32 0.20
C GLN A 170 -5.29 -20.65 -0.24
N ARG A 171 -5.71 -20.91 -1.48
CA ARG A 171 -7.00 -20.45 -2.02
C ARG A 171 -8.17 -20.94 -1.18
N VAL A 172 -8.13 -22.16 -0.65
CA VAL A 172 -9.14 -22.63 0.32
C VAL A 172 -9.08 -21.83 1.62
N GLY A 173 -7.89 -21.54 2.15
CA GLY A 173 -7.72 -20.72 3.35
C GLY A 173 -8.30 -19.31 3.18
N LEU A 174 -8.09 -18.71 2.01
CA LEU A 174 -8.67 -17.42 1.63
C LEU A 174 -10.19 -17.52 1.45
N ALA A 175 -10.69 -18.48 0.67
CA ALA A 175 -12.12 -18.74 0.50
C ALA A 175 -12.84 -18.92 1.84
N ARG A 176 -12.24 -19.65 2.78
CA ARG A 176 -12.77 -19.81 4.16
C ARG A 176 -12.85 -18.48 4.90
N ALA A 177 -11.83 -17.63 4.78
CA ALA A 177 -11.84 -16.34 5.41
C ALA A 177 -12.93 -15.42 4.82
N LEU A 178 -13.16 -15.52 3.51
CA LEU A 178 -14.13 -14.71 2.76
C LEU A 178 -15.58 -15.20 2.89
N ALA A 179 -15.81 -16.51 3.01
CA ALA A 179 -17.16 -17.09 3.19
C ALA A 179 -17.85 -16.56 4.45
N ASN A 180 -17.06 -16.11 5.42
CA ASN A 180 -17.53 -15.50 6.66
C ASN A 180 -17.89 -14.01 6.54
N ASP A 181 -17.64 -13.39 5.38
CA ASP A 181 -17.90 -11.96 5.11
C ASP A 181 -17.41 -11.01 6.23
N PRO A 182 -16.11 -11.08 6.62
CA PRO A 182 -15.60 -10.31 7.75
C PRO A 182 -15.44 -8.83 7.41
N GLU A 183 -15.56 -7.96 8.42
CA GLU A 183 -15.29 -6.53 8.26
C GLU A 183 -13.78 -6.25 8.21
N ILE A 184 -12.99 -7.05 8.94
CA ILE A 184 -11.53 -6.95 9.06
C ILE A 184 -10.89 -8.29 8.72
N LEU A 185 -9.95 -8.28 7.78
CA LEU A 185 -9.14 -9.44 7.41
C LEU A 185 -7.69 -9.24 7.88
N LEU A 186 -7.24 -10.14 8.75
CA LEU A 186 -5.87 -10.16 9.28
C LEU A 186 -5.07 -11.24 8.55
N MET A 187 -4.01 -10.89 7.84
CA MET A 187 -3.20 -11.83 7.05
C MET A 187 -1.75 -11.85 7.57
N ASP A 188 -1.30 -12.98 8.11
CA ASP A 188 0.06 -13.16 8.65
C ASP A 188 0.93 -13.94 7.65
N GLU A 189 1.70 -13.22 6.83
CA GLU A 189 2.58 -13.77 5.77
C GLU A 189 1.86 -14.78 4.85
N ALA A 190 0.62 -14.45 4.47
CA ALA A 190 -0.27 -15.38 3.79
C ALA A 190 0.23 -15.84 2.41
N PHE A 191 1.18 -15.12 1.78
CA PHE A 191 1.68 -15.47 0.46
C PHE A 191 3.18 -15.84 0.43
N SER A 192 3.85 -15.85 1.59
CA SER A 192 5.31 -16.04 1.65
C SER A 192 5.77 -17.43 1.21
N ALA A 193 4.93 -18.45 1.43
CA ALA A 193 5.20 -19.83 1.05
C ALA A 193 4.87 -20.14 -0.43
N LEU A 194 4.44 -19.15 -1.22
CA LEU A 194 4.08 -19.34 -2.63
C LEU A 194 5.25 -19.13 -3.59
N ASP A 195 5.22 -19.91 -4.66
CA ASP A 195 5.99 -19.64 -5.88
C ASP A 195 5.62 -18.27 -6.45
N PRO A 196 6.57 -17.54 -7.08
CA PRO A 196 6.33 -16.16 -7.55
C PRO A 196 5.14 -15.98 -8.48
N LEU A 197 4.83 -16.96 -9.35
CA LEU A 197 3.69 -16.84 -10.27
C LEU A 197 2.35 -16.90 -9.52
N ILE A 198 2.18 -17.89 -8.63
CA ILE A 198 0.97 -18.06 -7.83
C ILE A 198 0.82 -16.91 -6.84
N ARG A 199 1.93 -16.42 -6.26
CA ARG A 199 1.92 -15.23 -5.39
C ARG A 199 1.28 -14.03 -6.10
N ARG A 200 1.65 -13.77 -7.34
CA ARG A 200 1.09 -12.66 -8.13
C ARG A 200 -0.40 -12.87 -8.41
N GLU A 201 -0.79 -14.07 -8.84
CA GLU A 201 -2.20 -14.42 -9.07
C GLU A 201 -3.04 -14.18 -7.81
N MET A 202 -2.56 -14.61 -6.64
CA MET A 202 -3.24 -14.41 -5.36
C MET A 202 -3.30 -12.94 -4.92
N GLN A 203 -2.27 -12.16 -5.21
CA GLN A 203 -2.26 -10.71 -4.95
C GLN A 203 -3.30 -10.00 -5.84
N ASP A 204 -3.41 -10.39 -7.12
CA ASP A 204 -4.41 -9.86 -8.04
C ASP A 204 -5.83 -10.23 -7.60
N GLU A 205 -6.06 -11.48 -7.20
CA GLU A 205 -7.34 -11.92 -6.62
C GLU A 205 -7.71 -11.11 -5.36
N LEU A 206 -6.73 -10.79 -4.50
CA LEU A 206 -6.94 -9.98 -3.29
C LEU A 206 -7.35 -8.54 -3.64
N LEU A 207 -6.68 -7.94 -4.63
CA LEU A 207 -6.97 -6.58 -5.10
C LEU A 207 -8.34 -6.50 -5.75
N ASP A 208 -8.68 -7.46 -6.62
CA ASP A 208 -10.00 -7.56 -7.24
C ASP A 208 -11.10 -7.73 -6.20
N LEU A 209 -10.84 -8.54 -5.17
CA LEU A 209 -11.77 -8.70 -4.06
C LEU A 209 -11.93 -7.40 -3.28
N GLN A 210 -10.84 -6.71 -3.00
CA GLN A 210 -10.88 -5.46 -2.26
C GLN A 210 -11.66 -4.38 -3.01
N ALA A 211 -11.49 -4.30 -4.34
CA ALA A 211 -12.22 -3.37 -5.19
C ALA A 211 -13.75 -3.59 -5.14
N ASN A 212 -14.19 -4.83 -4.95
CA ASN A 212 -15.61 -5.19 -4.92
C ASN A 212 -16.25 -5.11 -3.54
N VAL A 213 -15.51 -5.49 -2.49
CA VAL A 213 -16.07 -5.74 -1.15
C VAL A 213 -15.67 -4.66 -0.13
N GLN A 214 -14.59 -3.92 -0.39
CA GLN A 214 -14.05 -2.84 0.46
C GLN A 214 -13.92 -3.22 1.94
N LYS A 215 -13.33 -4.39 2.23
CA LYS A 215 -13.07 -4.81 3.62
C LYS A 215 -11.81 -4.15 4.14
N THR A 216 -11.63 -4.08 5.45
CA THR A 216 -10.37 -3.56 6.01
C THR A 216 -9.34 -4.69 6.09
N ILE A 217 -8.17 -4.53 5.49
CA ILE A 217 -7.16 -5.60 5.44
C ILE A 217 -5.91 -5.14 6.18
N ILE A 218 -5.45 -5.95 7.14
CA ILE A 218 -4.16 -5.75 7.80
C ILE A 218 -3.27 -6.91 7.37
N PHE A 219 -2.27 -6.59 6.55
CA PHE A 219 -1.46 -7.58 5.85
C PHE A 219 -0.02 -7.54 6.37
N ILE A 220 0.55 -8.68 6.74
CA ILE A 220 1.96 -8.78 7.12
C ILE A 220 2.76 -9.40 5.98
N THR A 221 3.87 -8.74 5.66
CA THR A 221 4.89 -9.29 4.77
C THR A 221 6.30 -8.90 5.20
N HIS A 222 7.28 -9.59 4.63
CA HIS A 222 8.68 -9.20 4.64
C HIS A 222 9.19 -8.82 3.24
N ASP A 223 8.34 -8.91 2.20
CA ASP A 223 8.65 -8.55 0.81
C ASP A 223 8.14 -7.14 0.48
N LEU A 224 9.06 -6.24 0.11
CA LEU A 224 8.73 -4.82 -0.10
C LEU A 224 7.96 -4.63 -1.39
N ASN A 225 8.24 -5.43 -2.42
CA ASN A 225 7.48 -5.38 -3.68
C ASN A 225 6.03 -5.81 -3.46
N GLU A 226 5.81 -6.77 -2.56
CA GLU A 226 4.46 -7.15 -2.16
C GLU A 226 3.76 -5.99 -1.43
N ALA A 227 4.42 -5.40 -0.43
CA ALA A 227 3.86 -4.26 0.30
C ALA A 227 3.49 -3.08 -0.60
N LEU A 228 4.36 -2.74 -1.55
CA LEU A 228 4.16 -1.64 -2.51
C LEU A 228 3.09 -1.95 -3.55
N ARG A 229 2.88 -3.23 -3.89
CA ARG A 229 1.88 -3.63 -4.87
C ARG A 229 0.47 -3.61 -4.31
N ILE A 230 0.27 -4.10 -3.07
CA ILE A 230 -1.08 -4.25 -2.50
C ILE A 230 -1.43 -3.22 -1.43
N GLY A 231 -0.46 -2.55 -0.83
CA GLY A 231 -0.68 -1.69 0.33
C GLY A 231 -1.04 -0.26 -0.04
N ASP A 232 -2.11 0.25 0.55
CA ASP A 232 -2.44 1.68 0.52
C ASP A 232 -1.48 2.47 1.42
N ARG A 233 -1.21 1.92 2.61
CA ARG A 233 -0.21 2.42 3.57
C ARG A 233 0.61 1.29 4.12
N ILE A 234 1.88 1.58 4.36
CA ILE A 234 2.89 0.64 4.84
C ILE A 234 3.42 1.16 6.18
N ALA A 235 3.43 0.29 7.19
CA ALA A 235 4.10 0.50 8.46
C ALA A 235 5.36 -0.37 8.52
N LEU A 236 6.53 0.27 8.51
CA LEU A 236 7.81 -0.42 8.69
C LEU A 236 8.10 -0.60 10.18
N MET A 237 8.43 -1.83 10.57
CA MET A 237 8.53 -2.24 11.96
C MET A 237 9.90 -2.88 12.24
N LYS A 238 10.58 -2.39 13.29
CA LYS A 238 11.89 -2.87 13.73
C LYS A 238 11.89 -3.01 15.25
N ASP A 239 12.42 -4.12 15.75
CA ASP A 239 12.59 -4.36 17.19
C ASP A 239 11.32 -4.23 18.08
N GLY A 240 10.14 -4.30 17.48
CA GLY A 240 8.85 -4.15 18.15
C GLY A 240 8.23 -2.76 18.00
N GLU A 241 8.96 -1.81 17.42
CA GLU A 241 8.55 -0.42 17.21
C GLU A 241 8.21 -0.15 15.74
N ILE A 242 7.33 0.83 15.50
CA ILE A 242 7.07 1.34 14.16
C ILE A 242 8.08 2.44 13.85
N MET A 243 8.85 2.26 12.78
CA MET A 243 9.87 3.20 12.31
C MET A 243 9.26 4.31 11.45
N GLN A 244 8.32 3.96 10.57
CA GLN A 244 7.63 4.89 9.68
C GLN A 244 6.30 4.29 9.24
N ILE A 245 5.30 5.16 9.07
CA ILE A 245 4.04 4.83 8.40
C ILE A 245 3.86 5.84 7.26
N GLY A 246 3.57 5.36 6.06
CA GLY A 246 3.32 6.22 4.91
C GLY A 246 2.76 5.45 3.72
N THR A 247 2.46 6.16 2.64
CA THR A 247 2.20 5.52 1.34
C THR A 247 3.48 4.89 0.80
N GLY A 248 3.37 3.97 -0.16
CA GLY A 248 4.54 3.40 -0.83
C GLY A 248 5.50 4.47 -1.36
N GLU A 249 4.96 5.55 -1.92
CA GLU A 249 5.72 6.71 -2.37
C GLU A 249 6.47 7.42 -1.23
N GLU A 250 5.80 7.73 -0.12
CA GLU A 250 6.41 8.43 1.03
C GLU A 250 7.56 7.61 1.62
N ILE A 251 7.40 6.28 1.69
CA ILE A 251 8.45 5.36 2.15
C ILE A 251 9.68 5.40 1.24
N LEU A 252 9.50 5.51 -0.08
CA LEU A 252 10.61 5.54 -1.06
C LEU A 252 11.30 6.90 -1.15
N THR A 253 10.51 7.99 -1.14
CA THR A 253 10.98 9.36 -1.40
C THR A 253 11.48 10.05 -0.14
N ASN A 254 10.88 9.75 1.01
CA ASN A 254 11.13 10.44 2.28
C ASN A 254 11.35 9.42 3.41
N PRO A 255 12.42 8.60 3.36
CA PRO A 255 12.72 7.65 4.42
C PRO A 255 13.04 8.39 5.72
N ALA A 256 12.36 8.02 6.81
CA ALA A 256 12.43 8.72 8.09
C ALA A 256 13.77 8.53 8.84
N ASN A 257 14.49 7.45 8.55
CA ASN A 257 15.80 7.14 9.14
C ASN A 257 16.61 6.20 8.23
N ASP A 258 17.88 5.99 8.59
CA ASP A 258 18.82 5.18 7.81
C ASP A 258 18.36 3.73 7.65
N TYR A 259 17.70 3.15 8.66
CA TYR A 259 17.15 1.80 8.53
C TYR A 259 16.05 1.72 7.47
N VAL A 260 15.15 2.72 7.40
CA VAL A 260 14.13 2.75 6.33
C VAL A 260 14.79 2.95 4.97
N ARG A 261 15.82 3.79 4.89
CA ARG A 261 16.59 4.02 3.65
C ARG A 261 17.23 2.73 3.15
N GLU A 262 18.01 2.05 3.98
CA GLU A 262 18.64 0.75 3.67
C GLU A 262 17.59 -0.27 3.21
N PHE A 263 16.41 -0.25 3.84
CA PHE A 263 15.35 -1.22 3.53
C PHE A 263 14.70 -1.01 2.15
N VAL A 264 14.75 0.21 1.59
CA VAL A 264 14.15 0.54 0.29
C VAL A 264 15.14 0.60 -0.86
N GLU A 265 16.44 0.39 -0.60
CA GLU A 265 17.51 0.53 -1.60
C GLU A 265 17.34 -0.38 -2.82
N GLU A 266 16.91 -1.63 -2.62
CA GLU A 266 16.81 -2.62 -3.71
C GLU A 266 15.49 -2.54 -4.50
N VAL A 267 14.64 -1.53 -4.23
CA VAL A 267 13.34 -1.41 -4.92
C VAL A 267 13.47 -0.65 -6.22
N ASP A 268 12.88 -1.22 -7.27
CA ASP A 268 12.66 -0.52 -8.53
C ASP A 268 11.60 0.58 -8.39
N ARG A 269 12.06 1.80 -8.06
CA ARG A 269 11.22 2.99 -7.89
C ARG A 269 10.41 3.33 -9.13
N SER A 270 10.87 2.93 -10.33
CA SER A 270 10.21 3.27 -11.60
C SER A 270 8.79 2.71 -11.73
N LYS A 271 8.50 1.63 -10.99
CA LYS A 271 7.19 0.96 -10.98
C LYS A 271 6.22 1.51 -9.95
N VAL A 272 6.69 2.38 -9.05
CA VAL A 272 5.89 2.92 -7.94
C VAL A 272 5.68 4.42 -8.08
N LEU A 273 6.74 5.14 -8.44
CA LEU A 273 6.64 6.58 -8.65
C LEU A 273 5.79 6.87 -9.88
N THR A 274 4.95 7.89 -9.77
CA THR A 274 4.02 8.33 -10.79
C THR A 274 4.34 9.73 -11.30
N ALA A 275 3.69 10.16 -12.39
CA ALA A 275 3.87 11.48 -12.99
C ALA A 275 3.68 12.61 -11.98
N GLN A 276 2.70 12.50 -11.07
CA GLN A 276 2.48 13.51 -10.03
C GLN A 276 3.65 13.64 -9.06
N ASN A 277 4.43 12.59 -8.86
CA ASN A 277 5.53 12.58 -7.88
C ASN A 277 6.79 13.23 -8.46
N ILE A 278 7.00 13.10 -9.78
CA ILE A 278 8.20 13.60 -10.48
C ILE A 278 7.93 14.82 -11.35
N MET A 279 6.69 15.33 -11.40
CA MET A 279 6.36 16.51 -12.19
C MET A 279 6.93 17.78 -11.56
N VAL A 280 7.37 18.69 -12.41
CA VAL A 280 7.79 20.03 -12.03
C VAL A 280 6.71 21.05 -12.41
N PRO A 281 6.69 22.23 -11.76
CA PRO A 281 5.77 23.29 -12.16
C PRO A 281 5.91 23.65 -13.63
N ALA A 282 4.77 23.70 -14.34
CA ALA A 282 4.75 24.06 -15.75
C ALA A 282 4.93 25.57 -15.93
N LEU A 283 5.83 25.97 -16.83
CA LEU A 283 5.89 27.34 -17.32
C LEU A 283 4.80 27.55 -18.36
N THR A 284 3.85 28.45 -18.09
CA THR A 284 2.61 28.58 -18.87
C THR A 284 2.47 29.95 -19.53
N THR A 285 1.62 30.04 -20.55
CA THR A 285 1.06 31.30 -21.07
C THR A 285 -0.44 31.17 -21.24
N ASN A 286 -1.19 32.20 -20.84
CA ASN A 286 -2.64 32.21 -21.06
C ASN A 286 -2.95 32.80 -22.43
N ILE A 287 -3.36 31.98 -23.39
CA ILE A 287 -3.52 32.40 -24.79
C ILE A 287 -4.68 33.37 -25.03
N GLU A 288 -5.60 33.51 -24.07
CA GLU A 288 -6.75 34.42 -24.16
C GLU A 288 -6.44 35.82 -23.59
N SER A 289 -5.39 35.96 -22.78
CA SER A 289 -5.00 37.24 -22.14
C SER A 289 -3.60 37.70 -22.50
N ASP A 290 -2.67 36.78 -22.72
CA ASP A 290 -1.26 37.06 -22.95
C ASP A 290 -0.99 37.17 -24.46
N GLY A 291 -0.33 38.25 -24.86
CA GLY A 291 0.11 38.44 -26.25
C GLY A 291 1.51 37.89 -26.51
N PRO A 292 1.97 37.87 -27.78
CA PRO A 292 3.28 37.33 -28.14
C PRO A 292 4.47 37.97 -27.41
N ASN A 293 4.40 39.27 -27.11
CA ASN A 293 5.45 39.95 -26.33
C ASN A 293 5.53 39.47 -24.88
N VAL A 294 4.38 39.15 -24.26
CA VAL A 294 4.33 38.64 -22.89
C VAL A 294 4.93 37.24 -22.85
N ALA A 295 4.56 36.38 -23.79
CA ALA A 295 5.14 35.03 -23.92
C ALA A 295 6.66 35.09 -24.12
N LEU A 296 7.16 35.91 -25.04
CA LEU A 296 8.61 36.08 -25.27
C LEU A 296 9.35 36.67 -24.06
N THR A 297 8.72 37.57 -23.31
CA THR A 297 9.30 38.12 -22.08
C THR A 297 9.37 37.07 -20.98
N ARG A 298 8.31 36.26 -20.82
CA ARG A 298 8.27 35.15 -19.87
C ARG A 298 9.32 34.09 -20.22
N MET A 299 9.41 33.67 -21.48
CA MET A 299 10.46 32.78 -21.98
C MET A 299 11.87 33.28 -21.62
N ARG A 300 12.12 34.58 -21.78
CA ARG A 300 13.41 35.19 -21.42
C ARG A 300 13.68 35.17 -19.91
N ASN A 301 12.68 35.54 -19.11
CA ASN A 301 12.83 35.64 -17.65
C ASN A 301 13.00 34.25 -17.01
N GLU A 302 12.32 33.25 -17.56
CA GLU A 302 12.37 31.86 -17.10
C GLU A 302 13.48 31.06 -17.82
N GLU A 303 14.26 31.70 -18.70
CA GLU A 303 15.36 31.11 -19.45
C GLU A 303 14.99 29.86 -20.28
N VAL A 304 13.78 29.85 -20.87
CA VAL A 304 13.27 28.75 -21.71
C VAL A 304 12.89 29.21 -23.12
N SER A 305 12.85 28.25 -24.04
CA SER A 305 12.46 28.48 -25.44
C SER A 305 11.00 28.11 -25.75
N MET A 306 10.25 27.60 -24.76
CA MET A 306 8.88 27.16 -24.93
C MET A 306 8.03 27.39 -23.67
N LEU A 307 6.71 27.53 -23.85
CA LEU A 307 5.73 27.62 -22.77
C LEU A 307 4.54 26.70 -23.06
N MET A 308 3.91 26.18 -22.02
CA MET A 308 2.64 25.47 -22.11
C MET A 308 1.50 26.47 -22.31
N ALA A 309 0.72 26.31 -23.37
CA ALA A 309 -0.41 27.18 -23.67
C ALA A 309 -1.67 26.68 -22.95
N VAL A 310 -2.29 27.55 -22.15
CA VAL A 310 -3.51 27.25 -21.40
C VAL A 310 -4.59 28.30 -21.60
N ASP A 311 -5.85 27.92 -21.37
CA ASP A 311 -6.96 28.86 -21.27
C ASP A 311 -7.09 29.50 -19.87
N ARG A 312 -8.06 30.41 -19.67
CA ARG A 312 -8.34 31.03 -18.36
C ARG A 312 -8.71 30.05 -17.25
N LYS A 313 -9.21 28.86 -17.60
CA LYS A 313 -9.57 27.79 -16.66
C LYS A 313 -8.41 26.80 -16.44
N ARG A 314 -7.22 27.10 -16.98
CA ARG A 314 -6.01 26.26 -16.96
C ARG A 314 -6.13 24.95 -17.74
N HIS A 315 -7.06 24.85 -18.69
CA HIS A 315 -7.05 23.71 -19.59
C HIS A 315 -5.89 23.84 -20.57
N LEU A 316 -5.19 22.74 -20.79
CA LEU A 316 -4.13 22.67 -21.78
C LEU A 316 -4.71 22.86 -23.18
N LYS A 317 -4.09 23.73 -23.97
CA LYS A 317 -4.46 24.01 -25.37
C LYS A 317 -3.34 23.70 -26.35
N GLY A 318 -2.12 23.55 -25.88
CA GLY A 318 -0.96 23.22 -26.72
C GLY A 318 0.34 23.71 -26.10
N ILE A 319 1.34 23.91 -26.92
CA ILE A 319 2.58 24.62 -26.60
C ILE A 319 2.79 25.80 -27.53
N ILE A 320 3.60 26.76 -27.07
CA ILE A 320 4.11 27.85 -27.91
C ILE A 320 5.63 27.91 -27.77
N THR A 321 6.34 27.89 -28.90
CA THR A 321 7.78 28.09 -28.97
C THR A 321 8.15 29.55 -29.19
N ALA A 322 9.40 29.92 -28.92
CA ALA A 322 9.91 31.26 -29.18
C ALA A 322 9.75 31.67 -30.66
N ASP A 323 9.97 30.74 -31.60
CA ASP A 323 9.82 31.00 -33.03
C ASP A 323 8.36 31.26 -33.42
N GLN A 324 7.42 30.47 -32.90
CA GLN A 324 5.98 30.68 -33.10
C GLN A 324 5.53 32.02 -32.52
N ALA A 325 5.99 32.38 -31.31
CA ALA A 325 5.66 33.67 -30.70
C ALA A 325 6.29 34.85 -31.47
N LEU A 326 7.50 34.71 -32.01
CA LEU A 326 8.12 35.72 -32.88
C LEU A 326 7.32 35.90 -34.17
N GLU A 327 6.82 34.82 -34.76
CA GLU A 327 6.03 34.87 -35.99
C GLU A 327 4.65 35.52 -35.73
N ALA A 328 3.97 35.13 -34.65
CA ALA A 328 2.73 35.77 -34.20
C ALA A 328 2.90 37.28 -34.01
N ARG A 329 4.04 37.71 -33.43
CA ARG A 329 4.38 39.13 -33.26
C ARG A 329 4.56 39.86 -34.60
N LYS A 330 5.29 39.26 -35.56
CA LYS A 330 5.51 39.86 -36.89
C LYS A 330 4.19 40.02 -37.64
N GLN A 331 3.32 39.00 -37.57
CA GLN A 331 2.02 38.99 -38.24
C GLN A 331 0.94 39.79 -37.49
N LYS A 332 1.22 40.29 -36.27
CA LYS A 332 0.26 40.98 -35.39
C LYS A 332 -1.02 40.15 -35.15
N ARG A 333 -0.86 38.83 -35.01
CA ARG A 333 -1.94 37.87 -34.77
C ARG A 333 -1.85 37.30 -33.34
N PRO A 334 -2.96 36.81 -32.78
CA PRO A 334 -2.97 36.24 -31.43
C PRO A 334 -2.20 34.92 -31.36
N LEU A 335 -1.72 34.54 -30.17
CA LEU A 335 -0.95 33.31 -29.95
C LEU A 335 -1.73 32.04 -30.33
N ILE A 336 -3.05 32.04 -30.15
CA ILE A 336 -3.93 30.90 -30.45
C ILE A 336 -3.83 30.41 -31.90
N ASP A 337 -3.44 31.28 -32.82
CA ASP A 337 -3.31 30.95 -34.25
C ASP A 337 -2.00 30.21 -34.59
N PHE A 338 -1.06 30.09 -33.64
CA PHE A 338 0.29 29.55 -33.85
C PHE A 338 0.65 28.42 -32.89
N LEU A 339 -0.33 27.89 -32.15
CA LEU A 339 -0.10 26.81 -31.20
C LEU A 339 0.30 25.53 -31.91
N ASP A 340 1.23 24.80 -31.30
CA ASP A 340 1.35 23.38 -31.58
C ASP A 340 0.46 22.60 -30.62
N GLU A 341 -0.59 21.99 -31.17
CA GLU A 341 -1.54 21.17 -30.42
C GLU A 341 -0.99 19.75 -30.16
N ASN A 342 0.11 19.36 -30.80
CA ASN A 342 0.74 18.04 -30.63
C ASN A 342 1.55 18.00 -29.34
N VAL A 343 0.85 18.05 -28.21
CA VAL A 343 1.43 17.90 -26.89
C VAL A 343 1.14 16.50 -26.40
N THR A 344 2.19 15.78 -26.02
CA THR A 344 2.02 14.49 -25.36
C THR A 344 1.48 14.72 -23.95
N VAL A 345 0.27 14.23 -23.72
CA VAL A 345 -0.43 14.33 -22.45
C VAL A 345 -0.36 12.99 -21.73
N ILE A 346 -0.03 13.04 -20.43
CA ILE A 346 -0.02 11.87 -19.55
C ILE A 346 -0.94 12.10 -18.35
N GLY A 347 -1.50 11.01 -17.82
CA GLY A 347 -2.26 11.03 -16.58
C GLY A 347 -1.35 11.19 -15.37
N LYS A 348 -1.86 11.77 -14.29
CA LYS A 348 -1.10 11.99 -13.05
C LYS A 348 -0.61 10.67 -12.41
N ASP A 349 -1.39 9.60 -12.54
CA ASP A 349 -1.13 8.30 -11.91
C ASP A 349 -0.28 7.36 -12.80
N MET A 350 0.19 7.85 -13.95
CA MET A 350 1.05 7.07 -14.85
C MET A 350 2.41 6.83 -14.21
N VAL A 351 2.93 5.60 -14.24
CA VAL A 351 4.20 5.23 -13.59
C VAL A 351 5.43 5.67 -14.40
N VAL A 352 6.54 5.92 -13.70
CA VAL A 352 7.81 6.38 -14.28
C VAL A 352 8.34 5.44 -15.36
N SER A 353 8.19 4.12 -15.21
CA SER A 353 8.62 3.14 -16.22
C SER A 353 7.95 3.35 -17.57
N ASP A 354 6.67 3.70 -17.58
CA ASP A 354 5.91 3.93 -18.81
C ASP A 354 6.20 5.33 -19.38
N ILE A 355 6.36 6.31 -18.49
CA ILE A 355 6.77 7.67 -18.84
C ILE A 355 8.13 7.69 -19.52
N PHE A 356 9.09 6.89 -19.04
CA PHE A 356 10.44 6.81 -19.60
C PHE A 356 10.42 6.44 -21.09
N ASN A 357 9.57 5.48 -21.48
CA ASN A 357 9.42 5.06 -22.87
C ASN A 357 8.86 6.19 -23.76
N ILE A 358 8.00 7.05 -23.20
CA ILE A 358 7.38 8.15 -23.95
C ILE A 358 8.33 9.34 -24.05
N ILE A 359 8.97 9.71 -22.95
CA ILE A 359 9.80 10.92 -22.88
C ILE A 359 11.13 10.76 -23.62
N TYR A 360 11.59 9.51 -23.83
CA TYR A 360 12.85 9.23 -24.51
C TYR A 360 12.89 9.80 -25.93
N ASP A 361 11.78 9.67 -26.66
CA ASP A 361 11.64 10.16 -28.04
C ASP A 361 10.97 11.55 -28.12
N SER A 362 10.54 12.11 -26.99
CA SER A 362 9.84 13.40 -26.95
C SER A 362 10.83 14.58 -26.91
N PRO A 363 10.75 15.51 -27.87
CA PRO A 363 11.55 16.74 -27.84
C PRO A 363 11.02 17.77 -26.83
N THR A 364 9.86 17.52 -26.22
CA THR A 364 9.17 18.45 -25.32
C THR A 364 8.82 17.76 -23.99
N PRO A 365 8.64 18.54 -22.90
CA PRO A 365 8.12 18.02 -21.65
C PRO A 365 6.73 17.39 -21.84
N LEU A 366 6.44 16.33 -21.10
CA LEU A 366 5.13 15.69 -21.12
C LEU A 366 4.17 16.45 -20.21
N ALA A 367 2.98 16.79 -20.70
CA ALA A 367 2.01 17.53 -19.91
C ALA A 367 1.24 16.59 -18.96
N VAL A 368 1.29 16.87 -17.66
CA VAL A 368 0.49 16.13 -16.66
C VAL A 368 -0.86 16.80 -16.51
N VAL A 369 -1.92 16.10 -16.89
CA VAL A 369 -3.29 16.64 -16.95
C VAL A 369 -4.24 15.80 -16.10
N GLU A 370 -5.12 16.50 -15.38
CA GLU A 370 -6.25 15.90 -14.65
C GLU A 370 -7.51 16.73 -14.95
N ASP A 371 -8.59 16.08 -15.36
CA ASP A 371 -9.84 16.74 -15.79
C ASP A 371 -9.63 17.84 -16.83
N GLY A 372 -8.69 17.62 -17.76
CA GLY A 372 -8.31 18.59 -18.80
C GLY A 372 -7.45 19.76 -18.31
N LYS A 373 -7.20 19.89 -17.00
CA LYS A 373 -6.38 20.96 -16.41
C LYS A 373 -4.92 20.56 -16.28
N LEU A 374 -4.03 21.47 -16.66
CA LEU A 374 -2.58 21.29 -16.51
C LEU A 374 -2.16 21.38 -15.04
N LYS A 375 -1.58 20.30 -14.52
CA LYS A 375 -1.05 20.19 -13.16
C LYS A 375 0.45 20.49 -13.09
N GLY A 376 1.20 20.00 -14.06
CA GLY A 376 2.64 20.16 -14.15
C GLY A 376 3.17 19.61 -15.46
N VAL A 377 4.48 19.49 -15.57
CA VAL A 377 5.15 18.82 -16.68
C VAL A 377 6.17 17.82 -16.15
N VAL A 378 6.37 16.73 -16.87
CA VAL A 378 7.50 15.83 -16.64
C VAL A 378 8.59 16.17 -17.64
N ILE A 379 9.80 16.41 -17.13
CA ILE A 379 11.00 16.67 -17.94
C ILE A 379 11.93 15.48 -17.87
N ARG A 380 12.79 15.32 -18.88
CA ARG A 380 13.73 14.20 -18.93
C ARG A 380 14.62 14.12 -17.69
N GLY A 381 15.02 15.28 -17.15
CA GLY A 381 15.81 15.36 -15.92
C GLY A 381 15.13 14.72 -14.72
N SER A 382 13.83 14.97 -14.50
CA SER A 382 13.11 14.43 -13.34
C SER A 382 12.84 12.94 -13.45
N VAL A 383 12.71 12.42 -14.68
CA VAL A 383 12.66 10.97 -14.92
C VAL A 383 14.02 10.33 -14.65
N ILE A 384 15.11 10.92 -15.13
CA ILE A 384 16.45 10.37 -14.89
C ILE A 384 16.79 10.40 -13.40
N GLU A 385 16.48 11.48 -12.68
CA GLU A 385 16.69 11.60 -11.24
C GLU A 385 15.94 10.48 -10.48
N ALA A 386 14.65 10.28 -10.79
CA ALA A 386 13.85 9.22 -10.21
C ALA A 386 14.39 7.80 -10.48
N LEU A 387 15.13 7.62 -11.58
CA LEU A 387 15.80 6.37 -11.93
C LEU A 387 17.23 6.26 -11.36
N ALA A 388 17.94 7.38 -11.23
CA ALA A 388 19.34 7.45 -10.79
C ALA A 388 19.48 7.23 -9.28
N GLU A 389 18.48 7.62 -8.49
CA GLU A 389 18.40 7.23 -7.07
C GLU A 389 18.30 5.70 -6.88
N THR A 390 18.08 4.95 -7.96
CA THR A 390 18.16 3.47 -7.99
C THR A 390 19.59 2.96 -8.27
N SER A 391 20.51 3.83 -8.72
CA SER A 391 21.80 3.45 -9.33
C SER A 391 23.04 3.89 -8.55
N GLU A 392 22.97 4.94 -7.72
CA GLU A 392 24.15 5.52 -7.05
C GLU A 392 24.80 4.63 -5.97
N VAL A 393 24.27 3.44 -5.65
CA VAL A 393 24.81 2.58 -4.59
C VAL A 393 25.39 1.25 -5.09
N SER A 394 25.22 0.91 -6.38
CA SER A 394 25.80 -0.34 -6.94
C SER A 394 27.30 -0.24 -7.29
N GLU A 395 27.95 0.90 -7.08
CA GLU A 395 29.37 1.12 -7.41
C GLU A 395 30.33 1.04 -6.18
N HIS A 396 29.87 0.47 -5.06
CA HIS A 396 30.72 0.16 -3.91
C HIS A 396 30.80 -1.35 -3.64
N GLU A 397 31.35 -2.11 -4.60
CA GLU A 397 31.92 -3.45 -4.38
C GLU A 397 33.46 -3.44 -4.46
#